data_AF-A0A3S3R1G3-F1
#
_entry.id   AF-A0A3S3R1G3-F1
#
_cell.length_a   1.000
_cell.length_b   1.000
_cell.length_c   1.000
_cell.angle_alpha   90.00
_cell.angle_beta   90.00
_cell.angle_gamma   90.00
#
_symmetry.space_group_name_H-M   'P 1'
#
loop_
_entity.id
_entity.type
_entity.pdbx_description
1 polymer ?
#
loop_
_entity_poly.entity_id
_entity_poly.type
_entity_poly.pdbx_seq_one_letter_code
_entity_poly.pdbx_strand_id
1 'polypeptide(L)'
;MISRRDFLRISAMASAAALVNWQCPSALARGRKKGRGEYDAIIIGAGLGGLSCAALLARQGFKPLVIEKNRKPGGYATSFERQGFTCEASLHGVSGMPLSQQVLGQLGVADKLTFVPHDFSWSSRYPGLLSDIPQPPRDQYGQADANQALLNAYKDLAEEYPLEAGIGGYMQCWAGLLADINKFYSPDGGMPDDPSQFPGLYPAWYSIMDKTLNDLFQDYNIIDPELKAILGQSWPYYGLPPSQLPAWVYLWFTGMYYGYG
;
A
#
# COMPACT_ATOMS: atom_id res chain seq x y z
N MET A 1 -5.78 -31.60 -1.79
CA MET A 1 -4.81 -30.49 -1.67
C MET A 1 -5.08 -29.55 -2.84
N ILE A 2 -5.38 -28.26 -2.60
CA ILE A 2 -5.62 -27.29 -3.68
C ILE A 2 -4.28 -27.04 -4.39
N SER A 3 -4.23 -27.14 -5.72
CA SER A 3 -3.00 -26.87 -6.46
C SER A 3 -2.68 -25.37 -6.45
N ARG A 4 -1.41 -24.98 -6.63
CA ARG A 4 -1.03 -23.55 -6.77
C ARG A 4 -1.83 -22.86 -7.88
N ARG A 5 -2.11 -23.59 -8.97
CA ARG A 5 -2.89 -23.09 -10.10
C ARG A 5 -4.36 -22.84 -9.72
N ASP A 6 -4.94 -23.73 -8.92
CA ASP A 6 -6.31 -23.57 -8.44
C ASP A 6 -6.42 -22.43 -7.43
N PHE A 7 -5.43 -22.29 -6.55
CA PHE A 7 -5.34 -21.16 -5.63
C PHE A 7 -5.27 -19.82 -6.40
N LEU A 8 -4.39 -19.71 -7.39
CA LEU A 8 -4.28 -18.49 -8.21
C LEU A 8 -5.56 -18.17 -8.98
N ARG A 9 -6.26 -19.18 -9.51
CA ARG A 9 -7.55 -19.00 -10.18
C ARG A 9 -8.62 -18.49 -9.23
N ILE A 10 -8.72 -19.07 -8.04
CA ILE A 10 -9.68 -18.64 -7.01
C ILE A 10 -9.36 -17.21 -6.55
N SER A 11 -8.09 -16.88 -6.32
CA SER A 11 -7.65 -15.52 -5.97
C SER A 11 -7.94 -14.51 -7.08
N ALA A 12 -7.72 -14.87 -8.36
CA ALA A 12 -8.04 -14.01 -9.49
C ALA A 12 -9.55 -13.77 -9.63
N MET A 13 -10.37 -14.81 -9.45
CA MET A 13 -11.84 -14.69 -9.48
C MET A 13 -12.36 -13.85 -8.30
N ALA A 14 -11.78 -14.00 -7.11
CA ALA A 14 -12.12 -13.17 -5.95
C ALA A 14 -11.74 -11.70 -6.17
N SER A 15 -10.60 -11.45 -6.84
CA SER A 15 -10.17 -10.09 -7.20
C SER A 15 -11.08 -9.48 -8.28
N ALA A 16 -11.49 -10.26 -9.27
CA ALA A 16 -12.46 -9.84 -10.29
C ALA A 16 -13.83 -9.53 -9.69
N ALA A 17 -14.27 -10.27 -8.67
CA ALA A 17 -15.51 -10.01 -7.94
C ALA A 17 -15.47 -8.71 -7.12
N ALA A 18 -14.28 -8.18 -6.80
CA ALA A 18 -14.12 -6.86 -6.20
C ALA A 18 -14.16 -5.71 -7.24
N LEU A 19 -13.87 -6.01 -8.52
CA LEU A 19 -13.88 -5.04 -9.64
C LEU A 19 -15.27 -4.85 -10.23
N VAL A 20 -16.07 -5.90 -10.28
CA VAL A 20 -17.51 -5.73 -10.52
C VAL A 20 -18.08 -5.20 -9.22
N ASN A 21 -18.77 -4.06 -9.25
CA ASN A 21 -19.42 -3.43 -8.09
C ASN A 21 -20.50 -4.37 -7.51
N TRP A 22 -20.07 -5.47 -6.88
CA TRP A 22 -20.89 -6.60 -6.50
C TRP A 22 -21.69 -6.19 -5.28
N GLN A 23 -22.85 -5.59 -5.55
CA GLN A 23 -23.86 -5.41 -4.55
C GLN A 23 -24.52 -6.76 -4.32
N CYS A 24 -24.03 -7.52 -3.33
CA CYS A 24 -24.77 -8.66 -2.85
C CYS A 24 -26.15 -8.15 -2.40
N PRO A 25 -27.26 -8.62 -3.00
CA PRO A 25 -28.57 -8.14 -2.62
C PRO A 25 -28.77 -8.42 -1.13
N SER A 26 -28.80 -7.37 -0.31
CA SER A 26 -29.06 -7.46 1.14
C SER A 26 -30.37 -8.18 1.48
N ALA A 27 -31.23 -8.40 0.48
CA ALA A 27 -32.44 -9.20 0.54
C ALA A 27 -32.20 -10.68 0.88
N LEU A 28 -31.06 -11.30 0.51
CA LEU A 28 -30.80 -12.72 0.81
C LEU A 28 -30.62 -13.00 2.32
N ALA A 29 -30.11 -12.03 3.08
CA ALA A 29 -29.87 -12.17 4.52
C ALA A 29 -31.11 -11.85 5.39
N ARG A 30 -32.06 -11.04 4.88
CA ARG A 30 -33.11 -10.41 5.71
C ARG A 30 -34.33 -11.29 6.04
N GLY A 31 -34.38 -12.54 5.61
CA GLY A 31 -35.61 -13.35 5.67
C GLY A 31 -35.74 -14.37 6.81
N ARG A 32 -34.64 -14.84 7.42
CA ARG A 32 -34.69 -16.01 8.34
C ARG A 32 -33.88 -15.76 9.61
N LYS A 33 -34.56 -15.76 10.76
CA LYS A 33 -33.90 -15.78 12.08
C LYS A 33 -33.20 -17.14 12.24
N LYS A 34 -31.88 -17.15 12.07
CA LYS A 34 -31.08 -18.38 12.13
C LYS A 34 -31.02 -18.96 13.54
N GLY A 35 -31.17 -20.28 13.62
CA GLY A 35 -31.06 -21.04 14.87
C GLY A 35 -29.63 -21.04 15.44
N ARG A 36 -29.47 -21.61 16.64
CA ARG A 36 -28.14 -21.94 17.17
C ARG A 36 -27.44 -22.94 16.23
N GLY A 37 -26.18 -22.70 15.91
CA GLY A 37 -25.39 -23.56 15.01
C GLY A 37 -25.60 -23.35 13.51
N GLU A 38 -26.57 -22.54 13.08
CA GLU A 38 -26.74 -22.17 11.67
C GLU A 38 -25.90 -20.92 11.34
N TYR A 39 -25.13 -20.96 10.25
CA TYR A 39 -24.28 -19.86 9.76
C TYR A 39 -24.49 -19.63 8.26
N ASP A 40 -24.24 -18.41 7.77
CA ASP A 40 -24.27 -18.07 6.33
C ASP A 40 -22.95 -18.34 5.62
N ALA A 41 -21.85 -18.18 6.35
CA ALA A 41 -20.50 -18.35 5.84
C ALA A 41 -19.61 -18.93 6.92
N ILE A 42 -18.67 -19.79 6.52
CA ILE A 42 -17.60 -20.27 7.39
C ILE A 42 -16.30 -19.68 6.87
N ILE A 43 -15.60 -18.98 7.73
CA ILE A 43 -14.35 -18.29 7.44
C ILE A 43 -13.27 -18.98 8.26
N ILE A 44 -12.29 -19.56 7.57
CA ILE A 44 -11.18 -20.28 8.19
C ILE A 44 -9.97 -19.36 8.24
N GLY A 45 -9.56 -18.99 9.45
CA GLY A 45 -8.49 -18.02 9.75
C GLY A 45 -9.05 -16.68 10.23
N ALA A 46 -8.58 -16.24 11.39
CA ALA A 46 -8.87 -14.94 12.00
C ALA A 46 -7.69 -13.96 11.84
N GLY A 47 -6.99 -13.99 10.71
CA GLY A 47 -6.11 -12.89 10.30
C GLY A 47 -6.91 -11.64 9.88
N LEU A 48 -6.24 -10.53 9.59
CA LEU A 48 -6.89 -9.28 9.16
C LEU A 48 -7.88 -9.51 8.01
N GLY A 49 -7.52 -10.26 6.97
CA GLY A 49 -8.43 -10.54 5.86
C GLY A 49 -9.69 -11.34 6.26
N GLY A 50 -9.54 -12.36 7.12
CA GLY A 50 -10.66 -13.17 7.59
C GLY A 50 -11.60 -12.41 8.52
N LEU A 51 -11.04 -11.62 9.44
CA LEU A 51 -11.80 -10.76 10.34
C LEU A 51 -12.52 -9.64 9.58
N SER A 52 -11.86 -9.00 8.62
CA SER A 52 -12.48 -7.97 7.77
C SER A 52 -13.63 -8.56 6.94
N CYS A 53 -13.44 -9.74 6.34
CA CYS A 53 -14.50 -10.44 5.62
C CYS A 53 -15.70 -10.75 6.53
N ALA A 54 -15.44 -11.29 7.72
CA ALA A 54 -16.49 -11.61 8.70
C ALA A 54 -17.26 -10.36 9.13
N ALA A 55 -16.55 -9.26 9.44
CA ALA A 55 -17.15 -8.00 9.83
C ALA A 55 -18.04 -7.43 8.72
N LEU A 56 -17.57 -7.41 7.47
CA LEU A 56 -18.34 -6.92 6.33
C LEU A 56 -19.58 -7.77 6.06
N LEU A 57 -19.47 -9.10 6.14
CA LEU A 57 -20.63 -10.02 6.03
C LEU A 57 -21.64 -9.78 7.15
N ALA A 58 -21.18 -9.66 8.40
CA ALA A 58 -22.04 -9.40 9.54
C ALA A 58 -22.80 -8.07 9.40
N ARG A 59 -22.13 -7.01 8.92
CA ARG A 59 -22.75 -5.71 8.66
C ARG A 59 -23.81 -5.75 7.55
N GLN A 60 -23.69 -6.67 6.60
CA GLN A 60 -24.71 -6.91 5.59
C GLN A 60 -25.87 -7.81 6.07
N GLY A 61 -25.83 -8.25 7.34
CA GLY A 61 -26.89 -9.05 7.97
C GLY A 61 -26.67 -10.56 7.89
N PHE A 62 -25.57 -11.03 7.31
CA PHE A 62 -25.20 -12.44 7.33
C PHE A 62 -24.68 -12.84 8.72
N LYS A 63 -24.71 -14.14 9.02
CA LYS A 63 -24.17 -14.72 10.26
C LYS A 63 -22.91 -15.55 9.96
N PRO A 64 -21.72 -14.93 9.90
CA PRO A 64 -20.46 -15.64 9.68
C PRO A 64 -20.00 -16.42 10.92
N LEU A 65 -19.39 -17.57 10.71
CA LEU A 65 -18.58 -18.31 11.70
C LEU A 65 -17.11 -18.13 11.34
N VAL A 66 -16.31 -17.61 12.26
CA VAL A 66 -14.84 -17.55 12.11
C VAL A 66 -14.22 -18.67 12.93
N ILE A 67 -13.33 -19.44 12.31
CA ILE A 67 -12.58 -20.53 12.96
C ILE A 67 -11.09 -20.18 12.90
N GLU A 68 -10.45 -20.08 14.06
CA GLU A 68 -9.02 -19.79 14.18
C GLU A 68 -8.31 -20.99 14.84
N LYS A 69 -7.15 -21.36 14.28
CA LYS A 69 -6.32 -22.44 14.83
C LYS A 69 -5.45 -21.96 16.01
N ASN A 70 -5.09 -20.68 16.00
CA ASN A 70 -4.26 -20.03 17.00
C ASN A 70 -5.07 -19.71 18.26
N ARG A 71 -4.38 -19.50 19.38
CA ARG A 71 -5.03 -19.17 20.66
C ARG A 71 -5.62 -17.76 20.70
N LYS A 72 -5.20 -16.87 19.79
CA LYS A 72 -5.64 -15.49 19.68
C LYS A 72 -5.91 -15.16 18.19
N PRO A 73 -6.90 -14.31 17.89
CA PRO A 73 -7.09 -13.78 16.55
C PRO A 73 -5.98 -12.78 16.19
N GLY A 74 -5.83 -12.49 14.89
CA GLY A 74 -4.89 -11.51 14.33
C GLY A 74 -3.94 -12.09 13.28
N GLY A 75 -3.72 -13.41 13.27
CA GLY A 75 -2.75 -14.04 12.36
C GLY A 75 -1.35 -13.46 12.55
N TYR A 76 -0.73 -12.95 11.48
CA TYR A 76 0.58 -12.26 11.55
C TYR A 76 0.50 -10.84 12.14
N ALA A 77 -0.70 -10.29 12.32
CA ALA A 77 -0.94 -9.02 13.02
C ALA A 77 -1.11 -9.24 14.53
N THR A 78 -0.44 -10.23 15.12
CA THR A 78 -0.51 -10.52 16.55
C THR A 78 0.75 -10.07 17.27
N SER A 79 0.62 -9.84 18.58
CA SER A 79 1.73 -9.61 19.49
C SER A 79 1.82 -10.71 20.56
N PHE A 80 3.01 -10.87 21.11
CA PHE A 80 3.33 -11.80 22.18
C PHE A 80 4.25 -11.15 23.22
N GLU A 81 4.17 -11.64 24.45
CA GLU A 81 5.01 -11.16 25.55
C GLU A 81 6.30 -11.97 25.62
N ARG A 82 7.44 -11.29 25.74
CA ARG A 82 8.74 -11.92 25.99
C ARG A 82 9.58 -11.04 26.92
N GLN A 83 9.91 -11.58 28.10
CA GLN A 83 10.76 -10.90 29.09
C GLN A 83 10.28 -9.48 29.48
N GLY A 84 8.95 -9.28 29.56
CA GLY A 84 8.36 -7.98 29.90
C GLY A 84 8.21 -7.01 28.72
N PHE A 85 8.53 -7.45 27.50
CA PHE A 85 8.30 -6.70 26.27
C PHE A 85 7.15 -7.30 25.48
N THR A 86 6.27 -6.43 24.98
CA THR A 86 5.31 -6.78 23.93
C THR A 86 6.02 -6.74 22.58
N CYS A 87 6.15 -7.89 21.94
CA CYS A 87 6.76 -8.03 20.62
C CYS A 87 5.68 -8.30 19.56
N GLU A 88 5.73 -7.60 18.45
CA GLU A 88 4.89 -7.88 17.29
C GLU A 88 5.47 -9.02 16.46
N ALA A 89 4.61 -9.89 15.94
CA ALA A 89 5.05 -11.01 15.12
C ALA A 89 5.51 -10.60 13.71
N SER A 90 4.96 -9.51 13.16
CA SER A 90 5.30 -9.05 11.81
C SER A 90 4.99 -7.58 11.56
N LEU A 91 3.73 -7.18 11.70
CA LEU A 91 3.26 -5.83 11.37
C LEU A 91 3.49 -4.91 12.56
N HIS A 92 4.13 -3.76 12.30
CA HIS A 92 4.51 -2.77 13.33
C HIS A 92 4.04 -1.34 13.03
N GLY A 93 3.38 -1.15 11.88
CA GLY A 93 2.90 0.16 11.45
C GLY A 93 1.82 0.01 10.39
N VAL A 94 1.03 1.07 10.23
CA VAL A 94 0.03 1.21 9.17
C VAL A 94 0.26 2.56 8.53
N SER A 95 0.29 2.61 7.19
CA SER A 95 0.45 3.88 6.49
C SER A 95 -0.80 4.73 6.66
N GLY A 96 -0.61 6.05 6.70
CA GLY A 96 -1.65 7.07 6.76
C GLY A 96 -2.48 7.21 5.47
N MET A 97 -2.48 6.20 4.61
CA MET A 97 -3.20 6.22 3.33
C MET A 97 -4.72 6.34 3.54
N PRO A 98 -5.43 7.10 2.69
CA PRO A 98 -6.88 7.24 2.77
C PRO A 98 -7.63 5.90 2.74
N LEU A 99 -7.12 4.94 1.96
CA LEU A 99 -7.68 3.59 1.88
C LEU A 99 -7.68 2.87 3.23
N SER A 100 -6.60 2.99 4.01
CA SER A 100 -6.52 2.40 5.36
C SER A 100 -7.62 2.97 6.26
N GLN A 101 -7.80 4.29 6.25
CA GLN A 101 -8.85 4.96 7.04
C GLN A 101 -10.25 4.54 6.57
N GLN A 102 -10.48 4.47 5.25
CA GLN A 102 -11.75 4.04 4.68
C GLN A 102 -12.11 2.61 5.11
N VAL A 103 -11.15 1.67 5.03
CA VAL A 103 -11.37 0.27 5.43
C VAL A 103 -11.72 0.20 6.93
N LEU A 104 -10.96 0.88 7.79
CA LEU A 104 -11.24 0.90 9.23
C LEU A 104 -12.60 1.53 9.57
N GLY A 105 -12.99 2.57 8.82
CA GLY A 105 -14.31 3.20 8.93
C GLY A 105 -15.43 2.26 8.51
N GLN A 106 -15.30 1.57 7.37
CA GLN A 106 -16.28 0.58 6.90
C GLN A 106 -16.43 -0.60 7.89
N LEU A 107 -15.34 -0.99 8.54
CA LEU A 107 -15.34 -2.02 9.59
C LEU A 107 -15.94 -1.52 10.92
N GLY A 108 -16.07 -0.19 11.12
CA GLY A 108 -16.59 0.40 12.35
C GLY A 108 -15.64 0.24 13.54
N VAL A 109 -14.33 0.31 13.28
CA VAL A 109 -13.29 0.21 14.30
C VAL A 109 -12.37 1.42 14.35
N ALA A 110 -12.49 2.36 13.41
CA ALA A 110 -11.63 3.54 13.34
C ALA A 110 -11.64 4.37 14.65
N ASP A 111 -12.81 4.49 15.30
CA ASP A 111 -13.01 5.19 16.57
C ASP A 111 -12.47 4.44 17.80
N LYS A 112 -12.04 3.18 17.63
CA LYS A 112 -11.49 2.32 18.69
C LYS A 112 -9.97 2.25 18.65
N LEU A 113 -9.35 2.95 17.70
CA LEU A 113 -7.91 2.91 17.49
C LEU A 113 -7.30 4.25 17.91
N THR A 114 -6.15 4.15 18.59
CA THR A 114 -5.28 5.29 18.85
C THR A 114 -4.09 5.18 17.92
N PHE A 115 -3.96 6.13 17.00
CA PHE A 115 -2.80 6.21 16.12
C PHE A 115 -1.70 7.00 16.81
N VAL A 116 -0.51 6.42 16.84
CA VAL A 116 0.70 7.09 17.34
C VAL A 116 1.54 7.45 16.12
N PRO A 117 1.78 8.75 15.86
CA PRO A 117 2.62 9.15 14.75
C PRO A 117 4.07 8.77 15.02
N HIS A 118 4.78 8.33 13.98
CA HIS A 118 6.23 8.27 13.99
C HIS A 118 6.83 9.63 13.62
N ASP A 119 8.07 9.92 14.01
CA ASP A 119 8.72 11.19 13.62
C ASP A 119 9.13 11.19 12.14
N PHE A 120 9.51 10.01 11.64
CA PHE A 120 10.02 9.82 10.28
C PHE A 120 9.17 8.80 9.52
N SER A 121 8.93 9.05 8.23
CA SER A 121 8.41 8.04 7.31
C SER A 121 9.47 6.99 7.00
N TRP A 122 10.74 7.39 6.93
CA TRP A 122 11.84 6.47 6.70
C TRP A 122 13.16 6.99 7.26
N SER A 123 14.01 6.08 7.73
CA SER A 123 15.34 6.40 8.26
C SER A 123 16.39 5.53 7.59
N SER A 124 17.22 6.14 6.75
CA SER A 124 18.37 5.52 6.10
C SER A 124 19.56 5.54 7.08
N ARG A 125 20.14 4.38 7.35
CA ARG A 125 21.25 4.21 8.32
C ARG A 125 22.37 3.40 7.68
N TYR A 126 23.38 4.09 7.15
CA TYR A 126 24.59 3.50 6.60
C TYR A 126 25.82 3.96 7.40
N PRO A 127 26.96 3.24 7.36
CA PRO A 127 28.19 3.71 7.98
C PRO A 127 28.62 5.07 7.39
N GLY A 128 28.52 6.13 8.18
CA GLY A 128 28.89 7.49 7.76
C GLY A 128 27.79 8.27 7.01
N LEU A 129 26.63 7.67 6.74
CA LEU A 129 25.53 8.30 6.03
C LEU A 129 24.20 8.06 6.77
N LEU A 130 23.59 9.17 7.21
CA LEU A 130 22.33 9.20 7.93
C LEU A 130 21.39 10.14 7.18
N SER A 131 20.23 9.64 6.75
CA SER A 131 19.23 10.44 6.06
C SER A 131 17.86 10.07 6.60
N ASP A 132 17.10 11.07 7.03
CA ASP A 132 15.77 10.92 7.61
C ASP A 132 14.74 11.60 6.72
N ILE A 133 13.71 10.84 6.34
CA ILE A 133 12.54 11.34 5.64
C ILE A 133 11.49 11.65 6.69
N PRO A 134 11.20 12.93 7.00
CA PRO A 134 10.19 13.29 7.99
C PRO A 134 8.80 12.83 7.55
N GLN A 135 7.91 12.62 8.53
CA GLN A 135 6.51 12.41 8.19
C GLN A 135 5.95 13.58 7.38
N PRO A 136 5.06 13.32 6.41
CA PRO A 136 4.34 14.36 5.72
C PRO A 136 3.52 15.21 6.71
N PRO A 137 3.46 16.55 6.55
CA PRO A 137 2.53 17.36 7.30
C PRO A 137 1.09 16.92 6.99
N ARG A 138 0.27 16.78 8.04
CA ARG A 138 -1.13 16.39 7.91
C ARG A 138 -2.02 17.62 8.05
N ASP A 139 -3.09 17.67 7.26
CA ASP A 139 -4.11 18.69 7.38
C ASP A 139 -5.01 18.48 8.62
N GLN A 140 -5.99 19.38 8.81
CA GLN A 140 -6.94 19.31 9.92
C GLN A 140 -7.81 18.03 9.93
N TYR A 141 -7.83 17.28 8.83
CA TYR A 141 -8.54 16.01 8.67
C TYR A 141 -7.60 14.79 8.75
N GLY A 142 -6.32 15.01 9.09
CA GLY A 142 -5.31 13.95 9.19
C GLY A 142 -4.78 13.46 7.84
N GLN A 143 -5.07 14.15 6.74
CA GLN A 143 -4.64 13.77 5.40
C GLN A 143 -3.30 14.41 5.05
N ALA A 144 -2.45 13.65 4.35
CA ALA A 144 -1.17 14.12 3.85
C ALA A 144 -1.25 14.41 2.35
N ASP A 145 -0.60 15.49 1.89
CA ASP A 145 -0.30 15.67 0.46
C ASP A 145 0.96 14.87 0.12
N ALA A 146 0.75 13.66 -0.38
CA ALA A 146 1.83 12.73 -0.71
C ALA A 146 2.80 13.28 -1.77
N ASN A 147 2.31 14.07 -2.72
CA ASN A 147 3.14 14.65 -3.78
C ASN A 147 4.03 15.75 -3.20
N GLN A 148 3.44 16.66 -2.43
CA GLN A 148 4.21 17.74 -1.80
C GLN A 148 5.21 17.20 -0.76
N ALA A 149 4.82 16.18 0.00
CA ALA A 149 5.71 15.54 0.97
C ALA A 149 6.90 14.86 0.29
N LEU A 150 6.69 14.18 -0.84
CA LEU A 150 7.77 13.59 -1.62
C LEU A 150 8.72 14.66 -2.15
N LEU A 151 8.19 15.75 -2.71
CA LEU A 151 9.01 16.86 -3.20
C LEU A 151 9.83 17.51 -2.06
N ASN A 152 9.23 17.66 -0.88
CA ASN A 152 9.90 18.22 0.29
C ASN A 152 10.99 17.29 0.84
N ALA A 153 10.70 15.99 0.93
CA ALA A 153 11.64 14.96 1.41
C ALA A 153 12.94 14.92 0.60
N TYR A 154 12.89 15.37 -0.66
CA TYR A 154 14.02 15.31 -1.58
C TYR A 154 14.58 16.67 -1.99
N LYS A 155 13.98 17.76 -1.51
CA LYS A 155 14.55 19.10 -1.69
C LYS A 155 15.97 19.15 -1.11
N ASP A 156 16.14 18.56 0.06
CA ASP A 156 17.42 18.54 0.77
C ASP A 156 18.45 17.64 0.07
N LEU A 157 18.02 16.53 -0.56
CA LEU A 157 18.93 15.67 -1.34
C LEU A 157 19.59 16.39 -2.51
N ALA A 158 18.88 17.30 -3.19
CA ALA A 158 19.47 18.08 -4.27
C ALA A 158 20.54 19.06 -3.76
N GLU A 159 20.40 19.56 -2.54
CA GLU A 159 21.39 20.42 -1.88
C GLU A 159 22.60 19.60 -1.38
N GLU A 160 22.36 18.37 -0.89
CA GLU A 160 23.40 17.45 -0.40
C GLU A 160 24.26 16.86 -1.54
N TYR A 161 23.68 16.65 -2.72
CA TYR A 161 24.35 16.03 -3.88
C TYR A 161 24.37 16.98 -5.11
N PRO A 162 25.07 18.13 -5.03
CA PRO A 162 25.01 19.18 -6.08
C PRO A 162 25.65 18.77 -7.42
N LEU A 163 26.45 17.70 -7.43
CA LEU A 163 27.06 17.16 -8.65
C LEU A 163 26.11 16.23 -9.43
N GLU A 164 25.01 15.82 -8.81
CA GLU A 164 24.01 14.92 -9.37
C GLU A 164 22.89 15.71 -10.06
N ALA A 165 23.24 16.39 -11.15
CA ALA A 165 22.37 17.34 -11.85
C ALA A 165 21.01 16.77 -12.29
N GLY A 166 20.88 15.44 -12.42
CA GLY A 166 19.63 14.80 -12.82
C GLY A 166 18.69 14.42 -11.69
N ILE A 167 19.05 14.62 -10.40
CA ILE A 167 18.12 14.40 -9.26
C ILE A 167 16.82 15.13 -9.47
N GLY A 168 16.87 16.41 -9.86
CA GLY A 168 15.67 17.21 -10.09
C GLY A 168 14.74 16.58 -11.14
N GLY A 169 15.31 16.06 -12.23
CA GLY A 169 14.56 15.35 -13.25
C GLY A 169 13.96 14.03 -12.76
N TYR A 170 14.72 13.25 -12.00
CA TYR A 170 14.26 12.01 -11.38
C TYR A 170 13.07 12.26 -10.43
N MET A 171 13.16 13.31 -9.61
CA MET A 171 12.07 13.68 -8.68
C MET A 171 10.83 14.19 -9.41
N GLN A 172 10.99 14.96 -10.49
CA GLN A 172 9.88 15.36 -11.35
C GLN A 172 9.20 14.16 -12.02
N CYS A 173 9.97 13.17 -12.47
CA CYS A 173 9.45 11.91 -12.99
C CYS A 173 8.61 11.17 -11.94
N TRP A 174 9.13 11.06 -10.72
CA TRP A 174 8.43 10.40 -9.62
C TRP A 174 7.12 11.13 -9.28
N ALA A 175 7.15 12.45 -9.11
CA ALA A 175 5.95 13.25 -8.83
C ALA A 175 4.92 13.16 -9.97
N GLY A 176 5.38 13.18 -11.23
CA GLY A 176 4.54 13.01 -12.41
C GLY A 176 3.84 11.64 -12.43
N LEU A 177 4.56 10.56 -12.12
CA LEU A 177 3.99 9.23 -11.99
C LEU A 177 2.88 9.19 -10.93
N LEU A 178 3.13 9.73 -9.73
CA LEU A 178 2.12 9.72 -8.67
C LEU A 178 0.89 10.55 -9.05
N ALA A 179 1.06 11.66 -9.77
CA ALA A 179 -0.05 12.43 -10.32
C ALA A 179 -0.87 11.63 -11.34
N ASP A 180 -0.22 10.93 -12.28
CA ASP A 180 -0.88 10.08 -13.26
C ASP A 180 -1.65 8.93 -12.60
N ILE A 181 -1.08 8.31 -11.58
CA ILE A 181 -1.72 7.23 -10.82
C ILE A 181 -2.90 7.74 -10.00
N ASN A 182 -2.76 8.88 -9.33
CA ASN A 182 -3.87 9.49 -8.60
C ASN A 182 -5.02 9.87 -9.55
N LYS A 183 -4.70 10.37 -10.74
CA LYS A 183 -5.69 10.59 -11.82
C LYS A 183 -6.33 9.27 -12.25
N PHE A 184 -5.54 8.22 -12.47
CA PHE A 184 -6.05 6.90 -12.90
C PHE A 184 -7.03 6.30 -11.89
N TYR A 185 -6.77 6.43 -10.59
CA TYR A 185 -7.66 5.91 -9.53
C TYR A 185 -8.72 6.90 -9.05
N SER A 186 -8.84 8.07 -9.67
CA SER A 186 -9.91 9.02 -9.39
C SER A 186 -11.27 8.51 -9.92
N PRO A 187 -12.41 9.02 -9.42
CA PRO A 187 -13.74 8.59 -9.88
C PRO A 187 -13.96 8.75 -11.39
N ASP A 188 -13.33 9.74 -12.00
CA ASP A 188 -13.41 10.04 -13.44
C ASP A 188 -12.20 9.48 -14.24
N GLY A 189 -11.33 8.73 -13.57
CA GLY A 189 -10.14 8.12 -14.14
C GLY A 189 -10.35 6.70 -14.64
N GLY A 190 -9.23 6.03 -14.88
CA GLY A 190 -9.18 4.60 -15.15
C GLY A 190 -8.57 4.26 -16.49
N MET A 191 -8.67 2.99 -16.87
CA MET A 191 -8.24 2.53 -18.17
C MET A 191 -9.15 3.15 -19.25
N PRO A 192 -8.60 3.86 -20.26
CA PRO A 192 -9.41 4.38 -21.35
C PRO A 192 -10.02 3.24 -22.17
N ASP A 193 -11.20 3.47 -22.74
CA ASP A 193 -11.87 2.52 -23.64
C ASP A 193 -10.99 2.16 -24.85
N ASP A 194 -10.22 3.14 -25.34
CA ASP A 194 -9.17 2.95 -26.34
C ASP A 194 -7.79 3.01 -25.66
N PRO A 195 -7.07 1.87 -25.53
CA PRO A 195 -5.74 1.81 -24.93
C PRO A 195 -4.70 2.73 -25.59
N SER A 196 -4.90 3.11 -26.86
CA SER A 196 -3.98 4.02 -27.57
C SER A 196 -3.97 5.44 -26.99
N GLN A 197 -4.98 5.79 -26.18
CA GLN A 197 -5.07 7.08 -25.48
C GLN A 197 -4.25 7.13 -24.19
N PHE A 198 -3.81 5.97 -23.67
CA PHE A 198 -3.08 5.88 -22.41
C PHE A 198 -1.85 6.80 -22.36
N PRO A 199 -0.98 6.87 -23.39
CA PRO A 199 0.19 7.76 -23.37
C PRO A 199 -0.16 9.24 -23.26
N GLY A 200 -1.30 9.67 -23.81
CA GLY A 200 -1.76 11.06 -23.74
C GLY A 200 -2.42 11.39 -22.41
N LEU A 201 -3.11 10.42 -21.80
CA LEU A 201 -3.80 10.59 -20.52
C LEU A 201 -2.87 10.45 -19.31
N TYR A 202 -1.86 9.59 -19.41
CA TYR A 202 -0.91 9.23 -18.35
C TYR A 202 0.54 9.24 -18.87
N PRO A 203 1.05 10.41 -19.31
CA PRO A 203 2.32 10.52 -20.01
C PRO A 203 3.54 10.16 -19.15
N ALA A 204 3.54 10.53 -17.87
CA ALA A 204 4.65 10.23 -16.97
C ALA A 204 4.71 8.73 -16.69
N TRP A 205 3.57 8.09 -16.44
CA TRP A 205 3.51 6.64 -16.29
C TRP A 205 3.98 5.91 -17.54
N TYR A 206 3.45 6.30 -18.71
CA TYR A 206 3.83 5.67 -19.98
C TYR A 206 5.34 5.77 -20.25
N SER A 207 5.95 6.92 -19.94
CA SER A 207 7.37 7.18 -20.22
C SER A 207 8.37 6.27 -19.49
N ILE A 208 7.92 5.54 -18.47
CA ILE A 208 8.77 4.67 -17.64
C ILE A 208 8.22 3.24 -17.53
N MET A 209 7.17 2.90 -18.29
CA MET A 209 6.44 1.64 -18.12
C MET A 209 7.30 0.40 -18.44
N ASP A 210 8.24 0.55 -19.38
CA ASP A 210 9.18 -0.47 -19.84
C ASP A 210 10.55 -0.41 -19.16
N LYS A 211 10.75 0.51 -18.21
CA LYS A 211 12.03 0.76 -17.55
C LYS A 211 12.17 0.03 -16.22
N THR A 212 13.40 -0.35 -15.90
CA THR A 212 13.79 -0.77 -14.55
C THR A 212 14.21 0.42 -13.69
N LEU A 213 14.25 0.24 -12.37
CA LEU A 213 14.76 1.26 -11.46
C LEU A 213 16.20 1.67 -11.81
N ASN A 214 17.03 0.70 -12.21
CA ASN A 214 18.40 0.98 -12.65
C ASN A 214 18.44 1.80 -13.95
N ASP A 215 17.52 1.56 -14.90
CA ASP A 215 17.44 2.36 -16.13
C ASP A 215 17.10 3.82 -15.81
N LEU A 216 16.21 4.07 -14.84
CA LEU A 216 15.95 5.44 -14.38
C LEU A 216 17.19 6.11 -13.79
N PHE A 217 17.98 5.40 -12.99
CA PHE A 217 19.23 5.96 -12.48
C PHE A 217 20.19 6.32 -13.62
N GLN A 218 20.23 5.53 -14.70
CA GLN A 218 21.05 5.83 -15.87
C GLN A 218 20.51 7.02 -16.68
N ASP A 219 19.20 7.06 -16.94
CA ASP A 219 18.54 8.12 -17.71
C ASP A 219 18.69 9.50 -17.06
N TYR A 220 18.63 9.55 -15.73
CA TYR A 220 18.83 10.77 -14.95
C TYR A 220 20.27 10.96 -14.49
N ASN A 221 21.22 10.19 -15.03
CA ASN A 221 22.65 10.31 -14.71
C ASN A 221 22.90 10.36 -13.19
N ILE A 222 22.18 9.54 -12.43
CA ILE A 222 22.43 9.32 -11.01
C ILE A 222 23.65 8.41 -10.93
N ILE A 223 24.80 8.93 -10.49
CA ILE A 223 26.06 8.17 -10.50
C ILE A 223 26.45 7.75 -9.09
N ASP A 224 26.32 8.68 -8.14
CA ASP A 224 26.78 8.56 -6.77
C ASP A 224 26.21 7.31 -6.07
N PRO A 225 27.07 6.46 -5.49
CA PRO A 225 26.66 5.20 -4.90
C PRO A 225 25.84 5.38 -3.61
N GLU A 226 26.07 6.44 -2.84
CA GLU A 226 25.31 6.74 -1.62
C GLU A 226 23.90 7.19 -1.97
N LEU A 227 23.77 8.08 -2.95
CA LEU A 227 22.48 8.52 -3.45
C LEU A 227 21.67 7.37 -4.04
N LYS A 228 22.28 6.48 -4.83
CA LYS A 228 21.62 5.25 -5.32
C LYS A 228 21.16 4.36 -4.17
N ALA A 229 21.95 4.26 -3.11
CA ALA A 229 21.59 3.49 -1.93
C ALA A 229 20.34 4.09 -1.27
N ILE A 230 20.29 5.41 -1.04
CA ILE A 230 19.13 6.10 -0.48
C ILE A 230 17.90 5.96 -1.38
N LEU A 231 18.02 6.24 -2.67
CA LEU A 231 16.90 6.24 -3.61
C LEU A 231 16.36 4.84 -3.90
N GLY A 232 17.19 3.80 -3.76
CA GLY A 232 16.83 2.42 -4.03
C GLY A 232 16.61 1.54 -2.79
N GLN A 233 16.84 2.03 -1.58
CA GLN A 233 16.97 1.20 -0.36
C GLN A 233 15.80 0.27 -0.06
N SER A 234 14.58 0.59 -0.51
CA SER A 234 13.40 -0.24 -0.28
C SER A 234 13.20 -1.34 -1.32
N TRP A 235 14.09 -1.49 -2.31
CA TRP A 235 14.02 -2.58 -3.32
C TRP A 235 13.88 -4.00 -2.70
N PRO A 236 14.48 -4.33 -1.53
CA PRO A 236 14.32 -5.66 -0.94
C PRO A 236 12.87 -6.03 -0.60
N TYR A 237 12.00 -5.04 -0.34
CA TYR A 237 10.57 -5.27 -0.11
C TYR A 237 9.83 -5.79 -1.35
N TYR A 238 10.40 -5.58 -2.53
CA TYR A 238 9.83 -6.01 -3.81
C TYR A 238 10.41 -7.35 -4.28
N GLY A 239 11.48 -7.83 -3.64
CA GLY A 239 12.12 -9.10 -3.97
C GLY A 239 12.84 -9.14 -5.32
N LEU A 240 13.07 -7.98 -5.96
CA LEU A 240 13.79 -7.86 -7.23
C LEU A 240 14.89 -6.79 -7.12
N PRO A 241 16.12 -7.05 -7.61
CA PRO A 241 17.17 -6.05 -7.62
C PRO A 241 16.79 -4.87 -8.54
N PRO A 242 17.38 -3.67 -8.36
CA PRO A 242 17.07 -2.50 -9.18
C PRO A 242 17.17 -2.71 -10.70
N SER A 243 18.02 -3.63 -11.17
CA SER A 243 18.18 -4.00 -12.58
C SER A 243 17.05 -4.87 -13.16
N GLN A 244 16.10 -5.31 -12.33
CA GLN A 244 14.94 -6.11 -12.75
C GLN A 244 13.62 -5.54 -12.23
N LEU A 245 13.67 -4.64 -11.25
CA LEU A 245 12.50 -4.05 -10.62
C LEU A 245 11.88 -3.00 -11.55
N PRO A 246 10.62 -3.14 -11.99
CA PRO A 246 9.96 -2.13 -12.81
C PRO A 246 9.91 -0.79 -12.08
N ALA A 247 10.41 0.24 -12.75
CA ALA A 247 10.55 1.59 -12.21
C ALA A 247 9.23 2.13 -11.66
N TRP A 248 8.16 2.05 -12.45
CA TRP A 248 6.86 2.58 -12.07
C TRP A 248 6.26 1.87 -10.84
N VAL A 249 6.50 0.56 -10.67
CA VAL A 249 6.05 -0.19 -9.49
C VAL A 249 6.78 0.31 -8.25
N TYR A 250 8.10 0.46 -8.34
CA TYR A 250 8.91 0.94 -7.22
C TYR A 250 8.55 2.36 -6.81
N LEU A 251 8.53 3.30 -7.77
CA LEU A 251 8.18 4.70 -7.53
C LEU A 251 6.75 4.81 -6.97
N TRP A 252 5.78 4.06 -7.50
CA TRP A 252 4.42 4.13 -6.99
C TRP A 252 4.32 3.72 -5.52
N PHE A 253 4.69 2.48 -5.17
CA PHE A 253 4.47 1.97 -3.82
C PHE A 253 5.37 2.65 -2.79
N THR A 254 6.65 2.89 -3.11
CA THR A 254 7.57 3.62 -2.23
C THR A 254 7.13 5.08 -2.08
N GLY A 255 6.68 5.72 -3.16
CA GLY A 255 6.20 7.10 -3.13
C GLY A 255 4.93 7.26 -2.30
N MET A 256 4.00 6.31 -2.39
CA MET A 256 2.82 6.26 -1.53
C MET A 256 3.21 6.08 -0.06
N TYR A 257 4.19 5.22 0.23
CA TYR A 257 4.66 5.02 1.60
C TYR A 257 5.28 6.31 2.17
N TYR A 258 6.25 6.93 1.48
CA TYR A 258 6.87 8.17 1.96
C TYR A 258 5.88 9.34 2.04
N GLY A 259 4.97 9.44 1.08
CA GLY A 259 4.02 10.52 0.98
C GLY A 259 2.85 10.46 1.98
N TYR A 260 2.46 9.26 2.45
CA TYR A 260 1.39 9.12 3.44
C TYR A 260 1.89 8.81 4.86
N GLY A 261 3.14 8.34 4.98
CA GLY A 261 3.72 7.84 6.24
C GLY A 261 3.04 6.59 6.71
#